data_AF-A0A961CFX6-F1
#
_entry.id   AF-A0A961CFX6-F1
#
_cell.length_a   1.000
_cell.length_b   1.000
_cell.length_c   1.000
_cell.angle_alpha   90.00
_cell.angle_beta   90.00
_cell.angle_gamma   90.00
#
_symmetry.space_group_name_H-M   'P 1'
#
loop_
_entity.id
_entity.type
_entity.pdbx_description
1 polymer ?
#
loop_
_entity_poly.entity_id
_entity_poly.type
_entity_poly.pdbx_seq_one_letter_code
_entity_poly.pdbx_strand_id
1 'polypeptide(L)'
;EVAGEVADGFLVHPLNTRRSLEELTVPAIARGAARVGRDPSAVELVCVTIVVTGRDDEQYRRSYEAVRRQLAFYGSTPAYAPVLELEGYGDLHPELKALARDGRWDDMAGLVDDDLVERVAVCGEPSAIAPAIRSRLDGISDQVSLVNNRAPDPEHFATVVRDLHQPHEG
;
A
#
# COMPACT_ATOMS: atom_id res chain seq x y z
N GLU A 1 4.71 -0.17 -17.16
CA GLU A 1 4.93 -0.32 -18.62
C GLU A 1 5.74 -1.55 -18.95
N VAL A 2 7.04 -1.63 -18.63
CA VAL A 2 7.85 -2.85 -18.93
C VAL A 2 7.19 -4.14 -18.43
N ALA A 3 6.65 -4.17 -17.22
CA ALA A 3 5.91 -5.35 -16.73
C ALA A 3 4.72 -5.74 -17.63
N GLY A 4 4.01 -4.75 -18.18
CA GLY A 4 2.94 -4.95 -19.16
C GLY A 4 3.43 -5.58 -20.46
N GLU A 5 4.68 -5.32 -20.85
CA GLU A 5 5.28 -5.87 -22.07
C GLU A 5 5.70 -7.33 -21.86
N VAL A 6 6.39 -7.64 -20.76
CA VAL A 6 7.15 -8.90 -20.66
C VAL A 6 6.82 -9.79 -19.47
N ALA A 7 6.09 -9.32 -18.45
CA ALA A 7 5.89 -10.08 -17.22
C ALA A 7 4.56 -10.85 -17.24
N ASP A 8 4.48 -11.92 -16.44
CA ASP A 8 3.22 -12.64 -16.15
C ASP A 8 2.50 -12.03 -14.93
N GLY A 9 3.23 -11.28 -14.10
CA GLY A 9 2.67 -10.59 -12.95
C GLY A 9 3.52 -9.43 -12.47
N PHE A 10 2.94 -8.60 -11.62
CA PHE A 10 3.56 -7.40 -11.08
C PHE A 10 3.19 -7.22 -9.60
N LEU A 11 4.22 -7.20 -8.74
CA LEU A 11 4.05 -6.85 -7.33
C LEU A 11 4.07 -5.34 -7.18
N VAL A 12 2.94 -4.77 -6.78
CA VAL A 12 2.83 -3.33 -6.51
C VAL A 12 3.46 -3.02 -5.17
N HIS A 13 4.36 -2.03 -5.13
CA HIS A 13 5.03 -1.64 -3.88
C HIS A 13 4.00 -1.21 -2.79
N PRO A 14 4.25 -1.47 -1.49
CA PRO A 14 3.34 -1.13 -0.38
C PRO A 14 2.88 0.33 -0.28
N LEU A 15 3.66 1.28 -0.83
CA LEU A 15 3.23 2.68 -0.94
C LEU A 15 2.34 2.84 -2.18
N ASN A 16 1.10 2.36 -2.06
CA ASN A 16 0.03 2.54 -3.02
C ASN A 16 -1.24 2.97 -2.28
N THR A 17 -2.20 3.49 -3.04
CA THR A 17 -3.60 3.76 -2.69
C THR A 17 -4.50 3.14 -3.76
N ARG A 18 -5.79 2.97 -3.49
CA ARG A 18 -6.76 2.56 -4.54
C ARG A 18 -6.64 3.46 -5.78
N ARG A 19 -6.63 4.77 -5.57
CA ARG A 19 -6.52 5.76 -6.63
C ARG A 19 -5.21 5.63 -7.42
N SER A 20 -4.08 5.39 -6.75
CA SER A 20 -2.80 5.15 -7.44
C SER A 20 -2.78 3.85 -8.26
N LEU A 21 -3.55 2.83 -7.84
CA LEU A 21 -3.69 1.60 -8.61
C LEU A 21 -4.47 1.88 -9.89
N GLU A 22 -5.60 2.57 -9.78
CA GLU A 22 -6.49 2.91 -10.89
C GLU A 22 -5.89 3.92 -11.88
N GLU A 23 -5.17 4.95 -11.38
CA GLU A 23 -4.69 6.05 -12.21
C GLU A 23 -3.24 5.89 -12.68
N LEU A 24 -2.39 5.17 -11.92
CA LEU A 24 -0.98 4.99 -12.26
C LEU A 24 -0.68 3.56 -12.70
N THR A 25 -0.99 2.57 -11.86
CA THR A 25 -0.50 1.20 -12.02
C THR A 25 -1.19 0.47 -13.17
N VAL A 26 -2.52 0.33 -13.11
CA VAL A 26 -3.33 -0.37 -14.12
C VAL A 26 -3.13 0.26 -15.51
N PRO A 27 -3.18 1.60 -15.69
CA PRO A 27 -2.93 2.21 -16.98
C PRO A 27 -1.50 2.00 -17.48
N ALA A 28 -0.49 1.99 -16.59
CA ALA A 28 0.88 1.72 -16.99
C ALA A 28 1.11 0.26 -17.42
N ILE A 29 0.38 -0.70 -16.86
CA ILE A 29 0.38 -2.08 -17.38
C ILE A 29 -0.30 -2.12 -18.75
N ALA A 30 -1.47 -1.52 -18.89
CA ALA A 30 -2.21 -1.48 -20.15
C ALA A 30 -1.41 -0.88 -21.31
N ARG A 31 -0.73 0.25 -21.08
CA ARG A 31 0.14 0.88 -22.09
C ARG A 31 1.30 -0.01 -22.50
N GLY A 32 1.91 -0.73 -21.56
CA GLY A 32 2.98 -1.68 -21.85
C GLY A 32 2.49 -2.84 -22.70
N ALA A 33 1.40 -3.49 -22.28
CA ALA A 33 0.79 -4.61 -22.99
C ALA A 33 0.43 -4.25 -24.44
N ALA A 34 -0.15 -3.06 -24.65
CA ALA A 34 -0.51 -2.56 -25.97
C ALA A 34 0.68 -2.42 -26.93
N ARG A 35 1.89 -2.11 -26.45
CA ARG A 35 3.08 -1.97 -27.31
C ARG A 35 3.51 -3.27 -27.98
N VAL A 36 3.21 -4.40 -27.35
CA VAL A 36 3.57 -5.74 -27.85
C VAL A 36 2.33 -6.54 -28.29
N GLY A 37 1.16 -5.90 -28.34
CA GLY A 37 -0.08 -6.52 -28.81
C GLY A 37 -0.61 -7.64 -27.92
N ARG A 38 -0.34 -7.61 -26.60
CA ARG A 38 -0.86 -8.59 -25.65
C ARG A 38 -2.02 -8.04 -24.82
N ASP A 39 -2.83 -8.95 -24.29
CA ASP A 39 -3.91 -8.62 -23.36
C ASP A 39 -3.32 -8.15 -22.01
N PRO A 40 -3.65 -6.95 -21.52
CA PRO A 40 -3.18 -6.49 -20.21
C PRO A 40 -3.71 -7.32 -19.03
N SER A 41 -4.84 -8.01 -19.18
CA SER A 41 -5.37 -8.91 -18.14
C SER A 41 -4.51 -10.17 -17.95
N ALA A 42 -3.59 -10.46 -18.88
CA ALA A 42 -2.60 -11.52 -18.73
C ALA A 42 -1.44 -11.15 -17.78
N VAL A 43 -1.46 -9.97 -17.16
CA VAL A 43 -0.50 -9.57 -16.13
C VAL A 43 -1.21 -9.55 -14.78
N GLU A 44 -0.90 -10.53 -13.94
CA GLU A 44 -1.47 -10.65 -12.60
C GLU A 44 -0.93 -9.54 -11.69
N LEU A 45 -1.81 -8.71 -11.13
CA LEU A 45 -1.42 -7.67 -10.18
C LEU A 45 -1.46 -8.21 -8.76
N VAL A 46 -0.32 -8.30 -8.07
CA VAL A 46 -0.30 -8.60 -6.64
C VAL A 46 -0.14 -7.29 -5.88
N CYS A 47 -1.22 -6.84 -5.24
CA CYS A 47 -1.19 -5.60 -4.47
C CYS A 47 -0.58 -5.86 -3.10
N VAL A 48 0.62 -5.33 -2.84
CA VAL A 48 1.19 -5.39 -1.51
C VAL A 48 0.51 -4.32 -0.64
N THR A 49 -0.19 -4.75 0.41
CA THR A 49 -1.04 -3.89 1.23
C THR A 49 -0.51 -3.84 2.66
N ILE A 50 -0.22 -2.62 3.13
CA ILE A 50 0.15 -2.37 4.52
C ILE A 50 -1.10 -2.54 5.38
N VAL A 51 -1.00 -3.34 6.45
CA VAL A 51 -2.09 -3.56 7.40
C VAL A 51 -1.70 -3.02 8.76
N VAL A 52 -2.55 -2.13 9.30
CA VAL A 52 -2.47 -1.65 10.68
C VAL A 52 -3.62 -2.27 11.47
N THR A 53 -3.26 -3.15 12.41
CA THR A 53 -4.23 -3.82 13.28
C THR A 53 -3.61 -4.16 14.64
N GLY A 54 -4.47 -4.49 15.60
CA GLY A 54 -4.13 -4.91 16.96
C GLY A 54 -5.37 -5.45 17.68
N ARG A 55 -5.18 -6.26 18.73
CA ARG A 55 -6.27 -6.82 19.54
C ARG A 55 -6.62 -5.97 20.77
N ASP A 56 -5.78 -4.97 21.02
CA ASP A 56 -5.94 -3.96 22.05
C ASP A 56 -5.34 -2.63 21.55
N ASP A 57 -5.64 -1.55 22.28
CA ASP A 57 -5.22 -0.19 21.94
C ASP A 57 -3.69 -0.04 21.88
N GLU A 58 -2.96 -0.79 22.71
CA GLU A 58 -1.50 -0.71 22.76
C GLU A 58 -0.88 -1.30 21.49
N GLN A 59 -1.33 -2.49 21.10
CA GLN A 59 -0.92 -3.16 19.86
C GLN A 59 -1.29 -2.33 18.64
N TYR A 60 -2.52 -1.82 18.58
CA TYR A 60 -2.99 -0.99 17.48
C TYR A 60 -2.12 0.27 17.33
N ARG A 61 -1.94 1.02 18.42
CA ARG A 61 -1.13 2.25 18.42
C ARG A 61 0.33 1.97 18.04
N ARG A 62 0.93 0.88 18.56
CA ARG A 62 2.29 0.47 18.19
C ARG A 62 2.40 0.19 16.69
N SER A 63 1.43 -0.53 16.13
CA SER A 63 1.34 -0.87 14.70
C SER A 63 1.19 0.37 13.84
N TYR A 64 0.27 1.28 14.21
CA TYR A 64 0.02 2.53 13.52
C TYR A 64 1.26 3.42 13.46
N GLU A 65 1.92 3.63 14.60
CA GLU A 65 3.13 4.45 14.68
C GLU A 65 4.32 3.83 13.92
N ALA A 66 4.39 2.50 13.88
CA ALA A 66 5.40 1.81 13.08
C ALA A 66 5.19 2.04 11.58
N VAL A 67 3.94 2.02 11.12
CA VAL A 67 3.57 2.34 9.73
C VAL A 67 3.79 3.82 9.42
N ARG A 68 3.44 4.75 10.32
CA ARG A 68 3.71 6.19 10.12
C ARG A 68 5.19 6.43 9.81
N ARG A 69 6.10 5.86 10.60
CA ARG A 69 7.56 5.90 10.36
C ARG A 69 7.96 5.24 9.04
N GLN A 70 7.31 4.13 8.66
CA GLN A 70 7.58 3.45 7.40
C GLN A 70 7.18 4.32 6.19
N LEU A 71 6.02 4.97 6.24
CA LEU A 71 5.54 5.87 5.19
C LEU A 71 6.44 7.09 5.06
N ALA A 72 6.90 7.66 6.17
CA ALA A 72 7.87 8.75 6.18
C ALA A 72 9.18 8.34 5.47
N PHE A 73 9.69 7.14 5.76
CA PHE A 73 10.87 6.61 5.07
C PHE A 73 10.61 6.41 3.57
N TYR A 74 9.50 5.78 3.18
CA TYR A 74 9.17 5.60 1.77
C TYR A 74 9.04 6.95 1.05
N GLY A 75 8.27 7.88 1.62
CA GLY A 75 8.05 9.22 1.05
C GLY A 75 9.33 10.04 0.86
N SER A 76 10.43 9.72 1.57
CA SER A 76 11.74 10.35 1.34
C SER A 76 12.42 9.94 0.03
N THR A 77 11.93 8.89 -0.64
CA THR A 77 12.52 8.37 -1.88
C THR A 77 11.77 8.85 -3.12
N PRO A 78 12.47 9.25 -4.20
CA PRO A 78 11.85 9.91 -5.34
C PRO A 78 10.89 9.02 -6.14
N ALA A 79 11.03 7.70 -6.04
CA ALA A 79 10.20 6.75 -6.78
C ALA A 79 8.70 6.80 -6.41
N TYR A 80 8.36 7.30 -5.21
CA TYR A 80 6.97 7.36 -4.74
C TYR A 80 6.37 8.76 -4.72
N ALA A 81 7.12 9.78 -5.15
CA ALA A 81 6.59 11.13 -5.28
C ALA A 81 5.30 11.20 -6.13
N PRO A 82 5.15 10.42 -7.25
CA PRO A 82 3.90 10.43 -8.01
C PRO A 82 2.67 9.95 -7.23
N VAL A 83 2.85 8.99 -6.31
CA VAL A 83 1.74 8.51 -5.45
C VAL A 83 1.36 9.59 -4.46
N LEU A 84 2.34 10.24 -3.83
CA LEU A 84 2.09 11.33 -2.89
C LEU A 84 1.42 12.52 -3.58
N GLU A 85 1.91 12.94 -4.75
CA GLU A 85 1.32 14.00 -5.55
C GLU A 85 -0.14 13.71 -5.91
N LEU A 86 -0.43 12.49 -6.36
CA LEU A 86 -1.78 12.07 -6.68
C LEU A 86 -2.72 12.20 -5.47
N GLU A 87 -2.24 11.86 -4.28
CA GLU A 87 -2.98 11.97 -3.02
C GLU A 87 -2.99 13.38 -2.41
N GLY A 88 -2.43 14.38 -3.09
CA GLY A 88 -2.40 15.78 -2.61
C GLY A 88 -1.23 16.11 -1.67
N TYR A 89 -0.24 15.23 -1.54
CA TYR A 89 0.96 15.38 -0.72
C TYR A 89 2.23 15.66 -1.56
N GLY A 90 2.10 16.40 -2.67
CA GLY A 90 3.22 16.63 -3.59
C GLY A 90 4.46 17.26 -2.95
N ASP A 91 4.26 18.15 -1.98
CA ASP A 91 5.34 18.85 -1.26
C ASP A 91 6.01 17.98 -0.18
N LEU A 92 5.40 16.85 0.19
CA LEU A 92 5.88 16.01 1.28
C LEU A 92 7.21 15.32 0.94
N HIS A 93 7.42 14.90 -0.32
CA HIS A 93 8.65 14.23 -0.73
C HIS A 93 9.91 15.12 -0.52
N PRO A 94 9.95 16.36 -1.05
CA PRO A 94 11.05 17.29 -0.79
C PRO A 94 11.38 17.47 0.70
N GLU A 95 10.37 17.62 1.56
CA GLU A 95 10.57 17.81 3.01
C GLU A 95 11.12 16.55 3.68
N LEU A 96 10.51 15.39 3.43
CA LEU A 96 10.97 14.10 3.97
C LEU A 96 12.40 13.79 3.51
N LYS A 97 12.74 14.09 2.25
CA LYS A 97 14.09 13.90 1.70
C LYS A 97 15.12 14.79 2.40
N ALA A 98 14.77 16.04 2.71
CA ALA A 98 15.65 16.96 3.42
C ALA A 98 15.93 16.46 4.85
N LEU A 99 14.88 16.07 5.59
CA LEU A 99 15.01 15.54 6.95
C LEU A 99 15.76 14.20 6.99
N ALA A 100 15.53 13.32 6.02
CA ALA A 100 16.24 12.03 5.92
C ALA A 100 17.75 12.22 5.72
N ARG A 101 18.15 13.18 4.86
CA ARG A 101 19.55 13.54 4.67
C ARG A 101 20.21 14.01 5.96
N ASP A 102 19.45 14.71 6.79
CA ASP A 102 19.93 15.28 8.05
C ASP A 102 19.77 14.29 9.23
N GLY A 103 19.32 13.05 8.98
CA GLY A 103 19.14 12.00 9.99
C GLY A 103 18.00 12.23 10.98
N ARG A 104 17.07 13.14 10.66
CA ARG A 104 15.98 13.59 11.53
C ARG A 104 14.74 12.70 11.43
N TRP A 105 14.91 11.41 11.77
CA TRP A 105 13.88 10.38 11.54
C TRP A 105 12.56 10.59 12.29
N ASP A 106 12.62 11.07 13.54
CA ASP A 106 11.41 11.31 14.34
C ASP A 106 10.61 12.49 13.78
N ASP A 107 11.30 13.54 13.32
CA ASP A 107 10.65 14.69 12.69
C ASP A 107 9.95 14.30 11.38
N MET A 108 10.53 13.37 10.61
CA MET A 108 9.89 12.86 9.40
C MET A 108 8.56 12.19 9.68
N ALA A 109 8.49 11.40 10.76
CA ALA A 109 7.24 10.74 11.15
C ALA A 109 6.16 11.77 11.50
N GLY A 110 6.55 12.90 12.10
CA GLY A 110 5.63 14.00 12.41
C GLY A 110 5.03 14.72 11.20
N LEU A 111 5.61 14.56 10.00
CA LEU A 111 5.06 15.12 8.75
C LEU A 111 4.02 14.22 8.07
N VAL A 112 3.92 12.96 8.49
CA VAL A 112 2.91 12.03 7.96
C VAL A 112 1.69 12.14 8.86
N ASP A 113 0.61 12.72 8.34
CA ASP A 113 -0.67 12.82 9.04
C ASP A 113 -1.47 11.50 9.00
N ASP A 114 -2.57 11.47 9.75
CA ASP A 114 -3.41 10.28 9.90
C ASP A 114 -4.14 9.95 8.58
N ASP A 115 -4.55 10.98 7.84
CA ASP A 115 -5.18 10.85 6.52
C ASP A 115 -4.28 10.09 5.53
N LEU A 116 -2.99 10.40 5.47
CA LEU A 116 -2.06 9.71 4.59
C LEU A 116 -1.87 8.26 5.02
N VAL A 117 -1.80 8.00 6.33
CA VAL A 117 -1.72 6.62 6.86
C VAL A 117 -2.94 5.82 6.42
N GLU A 118 -4.16 6.35 6.59
CA GLU A 118 -5.40 5.67 6.23
C GLU A 118 -5.63 5.54 4.72
N ARG A 119 -5.06 6.43 3.90
CA ARG A 119 -5.08 6.29 2.44
C ARG A 119 -4.16 5.18 1.96
N VAL A 120 -3.00 5.00 2.59
CA VAL A 120 -1.99 4.02 2.14
C VAL A 120 -2.19 2.64 2.79
N ALA A 121 -2.45 2.61 4.10
CA ALA A 121 -2.62 1.39 4.87
C ALA A 121 -4.11 1.06 5.07
N VAL A 122 -4.40 -0.23 5.24
CA VAL A 122 -5.71 -0.69 5.69
C VAL A 122 -5.66 -0.81 7.21
N CYS A 123 -6.39 0.07 7.88
CA CYS A 123 -6.39 0.23 9.33
C CYS A 123 -7.70 -0.32 9.94
N GLY A 124 -7.60 -1.04 11.04
CA GLY A 124 -8.77 -1.44 11.83
C GLY A 124 -8.54 -2.63 12.75
N GLU A 125 -9.58 -3.06 13.45
CA GLU A 125 -9.60 -4.32 14.17
C GLU A 125 -9.42 -5.51 13.21
N PRO A 126 -8.91 -6.67 13.66
CA PRO A 126 -8.60 -7.80 12.78
C PRO A 126 -9.77 -8.26 11.89
N SER A 127 -11.01 -8.18 12.39
CA SER A 127 -12.24 -8.53 11.67
C SER A 127 -12.60 -7.56 10.54
N ALA A 128 -12.16 -6.30 10.63
CA ALA A 128 -12.47 -5.25 9.65
C ALA A 128 -11.48 -5.23 8.47
N ILE A 129 -10.30 -5.83 8.62
CA ILE A 129 -9.23 -5.78 7.62
C ILE A 129 -9.63 -6.48 6.31
N ALA A 130 -10.18 -7.70 6.37
CA ALA A 130 -10.52 -8.44 5.15
C ALA A 130 -11.60 -7.73 4.30
N PRO A 131 -12.73 -7.24 4.87
CA PRO A 131 -13.69 -6.40 4.14
C PRO A 131 -13.07 -5.14 3.55
N ALA A 132 -12.22 -4.43 4.31
CA ALA A 132 -11.58 -3.21 3.84
C ALA A 132 -10.59 -3.46 2.69
N ILE A 133 -9.84 -4.56 2.72
CA ILE A 133 -8.97 -4.97 1.61
C ILE A 133 -9.79 -5.27 0.36
N ARG A 134 -10.90 -6.01 0.50
CA ARG A 134 -11.78 -6.31 -0.64
C ARG A 134 -12.32 -5.03 -1.25
N SER A 135 -12.85 -4.11 -0.44
CA SER A 135 -13.33 -2.82 -0.93
C SER A 135 -12.24 -2.01 -1.64
N ARG A 136 -11.02 -2.04 -1.11
CA ARG A 136 -9.87 -1.34 -1.71
C ARG A 136 -9.45 -1.90 -3.06
N LEU A 137 -9.54 -3.22 -3.25
CA LEU A 137 -9.07 -3.91 -4.45
C LEU A 137 -10.18 -4.32 -5.42
N ASP A 138 -11.45 -4.09 -5.06
CA ASP A 138 -12.62 -4.40 -5.89
C ASP A 138 -12.47 -3.81 -7.30
N GLY A 139 -12.62 -4.66 -8.32
CA GLY A 139 -12.42 -4.31 -9.73
C GLY A 139 -10.96 -4.09 -10.17
N ILE A 140 -9.96 -4.30 -9.30
CA ILE A 140 -8.54 -4.07 -9.57
C ILE A 140 -7.74 -5.38 -9.52
N SER A 141 -7.84 -6.13 -8.42
CA SER A 141 -7.11 -7.39 -8.24
C SER A 141 -7.73 -8.29 -7.17
N ASP A 142 -7.70 -9.59 -7.44
CA ASP A 142 -8.05 -10.64 -6.47
C ASP A 142 -6.84 -11.13 -5.65
N GLN A 143 -5.63 -10.61 -5.92
CA GLN A 143 -4.39 -10.99 -5.26
C GLN A 143 -3.85 -9.90 -4.34
N VAL A 144 -3.58 -10.27 -3.10
CA VAL A 144 -3.03 -9.38 -2.08
C VAL A 144 -1.85 -10.03 -1.36
N SER A 145 -0.82 -9.23 -1.10
CA SER A 145 0.26 -9.58 -0.17
C SER A 145 0.15 -8.68 1.06
N LEU A 146 -0.09 -9.26 2.23
CA LEU A 146 -0.23 -8.50 3.47
C LEU A 146 1.15 -8.21 4.06
N VAL A 147 1.41 -6.96 4.43
CA VAL A 147 2.66 -6.58 5.10
C VAL A 147 2.41 -5.76 6.36
N ASN A 148 3.14 -6.12 7.41
CA ASN A 148 3.38 -5.30 8.59
C ASN A 148 4.77 -5.64 9.15
N ASN A 149 5.80 -5.33 8.36
CA ASN A 149 7.17 -5.72 8.67
C ASN A 149 7.81 -4.88 9.80
N ARG A 150 7.18 -3.78 10.21
CA ARG A 150 7.68 -2.89 11.28
C ARG A 150 7.08 -3.20 12.65
N ALA A 151 5.97 -3.93 12.71
CA ALA A 151 5.38 -4.48 13.94
C ALA A 151 4.80 -5.88 13.66
N PRO A 152 5.64 -6.87 13.32
CA PRO A 152 5.16 -8.19 12.95
C PRO A 152 4.55 -8.90 14.16
N ASP A 153 3.36 -9.43 13.97
CA ASP A 153 2.71 -10.40 14.85
C ASP A 153 2.09 -11.48 13.95
N PRO A 154 2.57 -12.73 14.00
CA PRO A 154 2.05 -13.81 13.17
C PRO A 154 0.55 -14.07 13.37
N GLU A 155 0.03 -13.77 14.56
CA GLU A 155 -1.37 -14.02 14.88
C GLU A 155 -2.30 -12.89 14.41
N HIS A 156 -1.77 -11.70 14.10
CA HIS A 156 -2.55 -10.62 13.47
C HIS A 156 -3.09 -11.05 12.11
N PHE A 157 -2.30 -11.79 11.33
CA PHE A 157 -2.70 -12.20 9.99
C PHE A 157 -3.53 -13.48 9.95
N ALA A 158 -3.51 -14.32 10.98
CA ALA A 158 -4.25 -15.58 10.98
C ALA A 158 -5.76 -15.37 10.74
N THR A 159 -6.37 -14.44 11.48
CA THR A 159 -7.78 -14.06 11.30
C THR A 159 -8.02 -13.46 9.91
N VAL A 160 -7.18 -12.51 9.50
CA VAL A 160 -7.33 -11.81 8.21
C VAL A 160 -7.22 -12.76 7.02
N VAL A 161 -6.23 -13.65 7.02
CA VAL A 161 -6.01 -14.63 5.95
C VAL A 161 -7.18 -15.61 5.87
N ARG A 162 -7.64 -16.13 7.02
CA ARG A 162 -8.83 -16.98 7.08
C ARG A 162 -10.04 -16.27 6.48
N ASP A 163 -10.28 -15.02 6.87
CA ASP A 163 -11.44 -14.26 6.45
C ASP A 163 -11.37 -13.88 4.96
N LEU A 164 -10.17 -13.61 4.42
CA LEU A 164 -9.94 -13.41 2.97
C LEU A 164 -10.25 -14.66 2.13
N HIS A 165 -10.02 -15.86 2.67
CA HIS A 165 -10.30 -17.13 1.97
C HIS A 165 -11.77 -17.55 2.01
N GLN A 166 -12.60 -16.91 2.84
CA GLN A 166 -14.04 -17.16 2.83
C GLN A 166 -14.68 -16.54 1.59
N PRO A 167 -15.69 -17.20 1.00
CA PRO A 167 -16.46 -16.61 -0.10
C PRO A 167 -17.10 -15.30 0.37
N HIS A 168 -17.00 -14.27 -0.45
CA HIS A 168 -17.67 -13.00 -0.19
C HIS A 168 -19.15 -13.16 -0.52
N GLU A 169 -20.02 -13.12 0.49
CA GLU A 169 -21.47 -12.96 0.27
C GLU A 169 -21.71 -11.48 -0.06
N GLY A 170 -21.74 -11.15 -1.35
CA GLY A 170 -22.04 -9.81 -1.86
C GLY A 170 -22.56 -9.88 -3.28
#